data_AF-A0AAV4DBE0-F1
#
_entry.id   AF-A0AAV4DBE0-F1
#
_cell.length_a   1.000
_cell.length_b   1.000
_cell.length_c   1.000
_cell.angle_alpha   90.00
_cell.angle_beta   90.00
_cell.angle_gamma   90.00
#
_symmetry.space_group_name_H-M   'P 1'
#
loop_
_entity.id
_entity.type
_entity.pdbx_description
1 polymer ?
#
loop_
_entity_poly.entity_id
_entity_poly.type
_entity_poly.pdbx_seq_one_letter_code
_entity_poly.pdbx_strand_id
1 'polypeptide(L)'
;MANALPHFPPFKIREAELSAGARWKKWFQKFENLITALDITDENRKKALLVYYGGDEIFDLVDRFPAAKTGTYTALKTELELFHSKGQRNV
;
A
#
# COMPACT_ATOMS: atom_id res chain seq x y z
N MET A 1 -21.47 -16.77 8.10
CA MET A 1 -20.85 -16.98 6.77
C MET A 1 -19.54 -16.19 6.79
N ALA A 2 -18.40 -16.83 6.54
CA ALA A 2 -17.14 -16.12 6.48
C ALA A 2 -17.21 -15.17 5.26
N ASN A 3 -17.36 -13.86 5.51
CA ASN A 3 -17.19 -12.85 4.47
C ASN A 3 -15.72 -12.88 4.05
N ALA A 4 -15.41 -13.70 3.05
CA ALA A 4 -14.09 -13.71 2.46
C ALA A 4 -13.82 -12.32 1.88
N LEU A 5 -12.67 -11.75 2.24
CA LEU A 5 -12.20 -10.52 1.65
C LEU A 5 -12.14 -10.70 0.12
N PRO A 6 -12.61 -9.71 -0.66
CA PRO A 6 -12.61 -9.81 -2.12
C PRO A 6 -11.20 -10.01 -2.65
N HIS A 7 -11.08 -10.83 -3.70
CA HIS A 7 -9.78 -11.13 -4.29
C HIS A 7 -9.15 -9.87 -4.89
N PHE A 8 -8.02 -9.44 -4.31
CA PHE A 8 -7.26 -8.28 -4.76
C PHE A 8 -5.77 -8.64 -4.80
N PRO A 9 -5.11 -8.51 -5.96
CA PRO A 9 -3.76 -9.04 -6.15
C PRO A 9 -2.73 -8.19 -5.37
N PRO A 10 -1.73 -8.84 -4.74
CA PRO A 10 -0.69 -8.12 -4.03
C PRO A 10 0.22 -7.33 -4.97
N PHE A 11 0.83 -6.29 -4.42
CA PHE A 11 1.80 -5.49 -5.15
C PHE A 11 3.10 -6.30 -5.32
N LYS A 12 3.69 -6.28 -6.52
CA LYS A 12 4.95 -6.97 -6.82
C LYS A 12 5.93 -5.97 -7.43
N ILE A 13 7.06 -5.73 -6.77
CA ILE A 13 8.07 -4.74 -7.19
C ILE A 13 8.99 -5.28 -8.31
N ARG A 14 9.14 -6.60 -8.44
CA ARG A 14 10.29 -7.25 -9.13
C ARG A 14 10.27 -7.35 -10.67
N GLU A 15 9.33 -6.76 -11.40
CA GLU A 15 9.23 -7.04 -12.85
C GLU A 15 9.80 -5.97 -13.80
N ALA A 16 10.02 -4.71 -13.37
CA ALA A 16 10.77 -3.70 -14.13
C ALA A 16 10.92 -2.43 -13.28
N GLU A 17 12.14 -2.21 -12.79
CA GLU A 17 12.53 -1.21 -11.80
C GLU A 17 12.15 0.24 -12.18
N LEU A 18 12.10 0.55 -13.48
CA LEU A 18 11.78 1.90 -13.99
C LEU A 18 10.30 2.30 -13.84
N SER A 19 9.39 1.35 -13.58
CA SER A 19 7.94 1.61 -13.54
C SER A 19 7.28 1.39 -12.17
N ALA A 20 8.07 1.06 -11.15
CA ALA A 20 7.57 0.70 -9.82
C ALA A 20 6.68 1.79 -9.21
N GLY A 21 7.04 3.08 -9.34
CA GLY A 21 6.22 4.19 -8.84
C GLY A 21 4.88 4.35 -9.57
N ALA A 22 4.85 4.18 -10.90
CA ALA A 22 3.61 4.24 -11.67
C ALA A 22 2.70 3.04 -11.38
N ARG A 23 3.28 1.84 -11.23
CA ARG A 23 2.55 0.63 -10.84
C ARG A 23 2.00 0.76 -9.42
N TRP A 24 2.77 1.31 -8.49
CA TRP A 24 2.33 1.59 -7.12
C TRP A 24 1.14 2.53 -7.12
N LYS A 25 1.22 3.66 -7.82
CA LYS A 25 0.11 4.63 -7.94
C LYS A 25 -1.16 3.98 -8.49
N LYS A 26 -1.04 3.17 -9.55
CA LYS A 26 -2.17 2.44 -10.15
C LYS A 26 -2.76 1.40 -9.19
N TRP A 27 -1.92 0.67 -8.47
CA TRP A 27 -2.36 -0.31 -7.49
C TRP A 27 -3.06 0.37 -6.31
N PHE A 28 -2.49 1.46 -5.80
CA PHE A 28 -3.04 2.24 -4.70
C PHE A 28 -4.41 2.85 -5.04
N GLN A 29 -4.59 3.37 -6.27
CA GLN A 29 -5.90 3.84 -6.74
C GLN A 29 -6.95 2.72 -6.75
N LYS A 30 -6.58 1.50 -7.17
CA LYS A 30 -7.50 0.34 -7.12
C LYS A 30 -7.81 -0.05 -5.68
N PHE A 31 -6.85 0.08 -4.78
CA PHE A 31 -7.04 -0.18 -3.36
C PHE A 31 -7.97 0.86 -2.69
N GLU A 32 -7.84 2.15 -3.02
CA GLU A 32 -8.76 3.19 -2.56
C GLU A 32 -10.20 2.95 -3.05
N ASN A 33 -10.35 2.50 -4.31
CA ASN A 33 -11.66 2.10 -4.83
C ASN A 33 -12.24 0.90 -4.06
N LEU A 34 -11.39 -0.06 -3.67
CA LEU A 34 -11.81 -1.22 -2.88
C LEU A 34 -12.27 -0.81 -1.47
N ILE A 35 -11.50 0.04 -0.78
CA ILE A 35 -11.88 0.63 0.51
C ILE A 35 -13.25 1.30 0.41
N THR A 36 -13.44 2.10 -0.65
CA THR A 36 -14.70 2.82 -0.89
C THR A 36 -15.85 1.86 -1.14
N ALA A 37 -15.64 0.80 -1.93
CA ALA A 37 -16.65 -0.22 -2.20
C ALA A 37 -17.02 -1.05 -0.96
N LEU A 38 -16.09 -1.22 -0.02
CA LEU A 38 -16.31 -1.92 1.25
C LEU A 38 -16.84 -1.00 2.37
N ASP A 39 -17.10 0.28 2.05
CA ASP A 39 -17.53 1.33 3.00
C ASP A 39 -16.64 1.42 4.25
N ILE A 40 -15.32 1.31 4.06
CA ILE A 40 -14.37 1.33 5.16
C ILE A 40 -13.97 2.76 5.45
N THR A 41 -14.45 3.28 6.57
CA THR A 41 -14.21 4.65 7.02
C THR A 41 -13.08 4.74 8.06
N ASP A 42 -12.92 3.70 8.88
CA ASP A 42 -11.91 3.62 9.95
C ASP A 42 -10.47 3.55 9.40
N GLU A 43 -9.61 4.46 9.86
CA GLU A 43 -8.23 4.56 9.38
C GLU A 43 -7.37 3.36 9.77
N ASN A 44 -7.62 2.75 10.94
CA ASN A 44 -6.88 1.58 11.39
C ASN A 44 -7.17 0.37 10.51
N ARG A 45 -8.45 0.18 10.11
CA ARG A 45 -8.85 -0.83 9.12
C ARG A 45 -8.25 -0.57 7.75
N LYS A 46 -8.23 0.67 7.26
CA LYS A 46 -7.59 1.00 5.97
C LYS A 46 -6.12 0.63 5.97
N LYS A 47 -5.41 0.96 7.05
CA LYS A 47 -4.00 0.63 7.25
C LYS A 47 -3.77 -0.88 7.30
N ALA A 48 -4.55 -1.61 8.10
CA ALA A 48 -4.47 -3.06 8.19
C ALA A 48 -4.72 -3.73 6.83
N LEU A 49 -5.69 -3.25 6.06
CA LEU A 49 -5.97 -3.76 4.72
C LEU A 49 -4.87 -3.42 3.72
N LEU A 50 -4.27 -2.23 3.80
CA LEU A 50 -3.16 -1.86 2.91
C LEU A 50 -1.99 -2.83 3.11
N VAL A 51 -1.68 -3.17 4.35
CA VAL A 51 -0.62 -4.12 4.69
C VAL A 51 -1.02 -5.54 4.25
N TYR A 52 -2.24 -5.96 4.55
CA TYR A 52 -2.74 -7.29 4.19
C TYR A 52 -2.74 -7.54 2.68
N TYR A 53 -3.26 -6.59 1.90
CA TYR A 53 -3.30 -6.70 0.44
C TYR A 53 -1.97 -6.31 -0.21
N GLY A 54 -1.17 -5.46 0.41
CA GLY A 54 0.15 -5.07 -0.09
C GLY A 54 1.13 -6.23 -0.17
N GLY A 55 0.92 -7.28 0.63
CA GLY A 55 1.77 -8.46 0.71
C GLY A 55 3.06 -8.21 1.49
N ASP A 56 3.94 -9.21 1.51
CA ASP A 56 5.15 -9.23 2.34
C ASP A 56 6.06 -8.03 2.09
N GLU A 57 6.22 -7.58 0.84
CA GLU A 57 7.06 -6.43 0.51
C GLU A 57 6.57 -5.12 1.16
N ILE A 58 5.25 -4.92 1.24
CA ILE A 58 4.66 -3.76 1.92
C ILE A 58 4.68 -3.96 3.43
N PHE A 59 4.46 -5.18 3.91
CA PHE A 59 4.57 -5.49 5.34
C PHE A 59 5.97 -5.17 5.89
N ASP A 60 7.02 -5.66 5.24
CA ASP A 60 8.42 -5.41 5.62
C ASP A 60 8.78 -3.93 5.57
N LEU A 61 8.28 -3.24 4.55
CA LEU A 61 8.49 -1.81 4.37
C LEU A 61 7.79 -1.01 5.47
N VAL A 62 6.56 -1.38 5.84
CA VAL A 62 5.83 -0.78 6.97
C VAL A 62 6.51 -1.03 8.31
N ASP A 63 7.06 -2.22 8.54
CA ASP A 63 7.83 -2.48 9.77
C ASP A 63 9.13 -1.66 9.82
N ARG A 64 9.74 -1.40 8.65
CA ARG A 64 10.94 -0.56 8.53
C ARG A 64 10.69 0.94 8.77
N PHE A 65 9.45 1.41 8.62
CA PHE A 65 9.09 2.81 8.85
C PHE A 65 8.45 3.01 10.24
N PRO A 66 9.14 3.61 11.22
CA PRO A 66 8.55 3.85 12.54
C PRO A 66 7.32 4.77 12.49
N ALA A 67 7.28 5.74 11.57
CA ALA A 67 6.11 6.58 11.31
C ALA A 67 4.91 5.78 10.75
N ALA A 68 5.18 4.71 10.02
CA ALA A 68 4.16 3.78 9.53
C ALA A 68 3.61 2.90 10.66
N LYS A 69 4.37 2.64 11.72
CA LYS A 69 3.93 1.80 12.85
C LYS A 69 2.95 2.53 13.77
N THR A 70 3.22 3.78 14.11
CA THR A 70 2.43 4.59 15.06
C THR A 70 1.58 5.68 14.42
N GLY A 71 1.76 5.97 13.13
CA GLY A 71 1.05 7.04 12.42
C GLY A 71 -0.24 6.63 11.72
N THR A 72 -0.96 7.65 11.24
CA THR A 72 -2.21 7.56 10.46
C THR A 72 -1.97 7.02 9.05
N TYR A 73 -3.04 6.56 8.39
CA TYR A 73 -3.01 6.06 7.01
C TYR A 73 -2.38 7.08 6.03
N THR A 74 -2.61 8.37 6.26
CA THR A 74 -2.08 9.47 5.43
C THR A 74 -0.56 9.60 5.54
N ALA A 75 0.01 9.40 6.74
CA ALA A 75 1.46 9.43 6.94
C ALA A 75 2.14 8.25 6.23
N LEU A 76 1.55 7.06 6.37
CA LEU A 76 1.96 5.84 5.68
C LEU A 76 1.96 5.99 4.16
N LYS A 77 0.86 6.53 3.61
CA LYS A 77 0.71 6.82 2.18
C LYS A 77 1.81 7.74 1.67
N THR A 78 2.07 8.83 2.41
CA THR A 78 3.10 9.82 2.04
C THR A 78 4.49 9.19 2.02
N GLU A 79 4.86 8.40 3.04
CA GLU A 79 6.17 7.73 3.08
C GLU A 79 6.33 6.70 1.96
N LEU A 80 5.28 5.92 1.67
CA LEU A 80 5.25 4.97 0.55
C LEU A 80 5.45 5.69 -0.79
N GLU A 81 4.70 6.76 -1.03
CA GLU A 81 4.85 7.59 -2.23
C GLU A 81 6.25 8.19 -2.34
N LEU A 82 6.83 8.67 -1.23
CA LEU A 82 8.19 9.18 -1.17
C LEU A 82 9.23 8.10 -1.46
N PHE A 83 9.09 6.89 -0.91
CA PHE A 83 10.00 5.77 -1.16
C PHE A 83 10.00 5.38 -2.63
N HIS A 84 8.80 5.21 -3.22
CA HIS A 84 8.66 4.86 -4.63
C HIS A 84 9.06 5.99 -5.59
N SER A 85 8.97 7.25 -5.16
CA SER A 85 9.45 8.43 -5.91
C SER A 85 10.97 8.59 -5.82
N LYS A 86 11.56 8.43 -4.62
CA LYS A 86 13.02 8.50 -4.41
C LYS A 86 13.77 7.35 -5.08
N GLY A 87 13.16 6.18 -5.20
CA GLY A 87 13.71 5.05 -5.97
C GLY A 87 13.94 5.36 -7.46
N GLN A 88 13.36 6.43 -8.01
CA GLN A 88 13.57 6.84 -9.41
C GLN A 88 14.69 7.89 -9.60
N ARG A 89 15.34 8.35 -8.53
CA ARG A 89 16.24 9.52 -8.60
C ARG A 89 17.74 9.21 -8.48
N ASN A 90 18.11 7.94 -8.36
CA ASN A 90 19.50 7.50 -8.40
C ASN A 90 19.76 6.60 -9.61
N VAL A 91 19.86 7.22 -10.78
CA VAL A 91 20.66 6.73 -11.92
C VAL A 91 21.46 7.90 -12.46
#